data_AF-A0A9D2AZV7-F1
#
_entry.id   AF-A0A9D2AZV7-F1
#
_cell.length_a   1.000
_cell.length_b   1.000
_cell.length_c   1.000
_cell.angle_alpha   90.00
_cell.angle_beta   90.00
_cell.angle_gamma   90.00
#
_symmetry.space_group_name_H-M   'P 1'
#
loop_
_entity.id
_entity.type
_entity.pdbx_description
1 polymer ?
#
loop_
_entity_poly.entity_id
_entity_poly.type
_entity_poly.pdbx_seq_one_letter_code
_entity_poly.pdbx_strand_id
1 'polypeptide(L)'
;KEFTGDAWTVKPSLDLTLTGNFGDDETDGTVHWAGVENLSTNVSSEVVDNFTYGATLGVAAKTGNFSLGLGVNYTGSSNVDEFGVNANARFVF
;
A
#
# COMPACT_ATOMS: atom_id res chain seq x y z
N LYS A 1 22.23 5.57 1.26
CA LYS A 1 23.52 6.13 0.81
C LYS A 1 23.31 6.63 -0.61
N GLU A 2 23.63 7.90 -0.91
CA GLU A 2 23.40 8.50 -2.22
C GLU A 2 24.65 8.31 -3.09
N PHE A 3 24.44 8.05 -4.38
CA PHE A 3 25.50 7.91 -5.38
C PHE A 3 25.41 9.09 -6.33
N THR A 4 26.39 9.99 -6.28
CA THR A 4 26.47 11.14 -7.18
C THR A 4 27.52 10.86 -8.24
N GLY A 5 27.10 10.81 -9.50
CA GLY A 5 27.97 10.95 -10.66
C GLY A 5 27.94 12.38 -11.19
N ASP A 6 28.74 12.67 -12.20
CA ASP A 6 28.96 14.05 -12.70
C ASP A 6 27.68 14.77 -13.15
N ALA A 7 26.69 14.02 -13.66
CA ALA A 7 25.42 14.58 -14.12
C ALA A 7 24.20 14.15 -13.29
N TRP A 8 24.28 13.05 -12.53
CA TRP A 8 23.13 12.43 -11.89
C TRP A 8 23.42 12.06 -10.43
N THR A 9 22.52 12.44 -9.54
CA THR A 9 22.47 11.89 -8.18
C THR A 9 21.39 10.81 -8.12
N VAL A 10 21.80 9.59 -7.79
CA VAL A 10 20.94 8.43 -7.63
C VAL A 10 20.84 8.07 -6.14
N LYS A 11 19.61 7.87 -5.67
CA LYS A 11 19.29 7.53 -4.29
C LYS A 11 18.42 6.27 -4.26
N PRO A 12 18.99 5.11 -3.91
CA PRO A 12 18.17 3.96 -3.55
C PRO A 12 17.49 4.19 -2.19
N SER A 13 16.28 3.67 -2.04
CA SER A 13 15.51 3.63 -0.79
C SER A 13 14.97 2.23 -0.54
N LEU A 14 14.94 1.86 0.74
CA LEU A 14 14.26 0.68 1.25
C LEU A 14 13.53 1.12 2.50
N ASP A 15 12.21 1.01 2.47
CA ASP A 15 11.33 1.35 3.57
C ASP A 15 10.58 0.09 4.00
N LEU A 16 10.69 -0.26 5.28
CA LEU A 16 9.92 -1.33 5.90
C LEU A 16 8.86 -0.69 6.78
N THR A 17 7.62 -1.14 6.66
CA THR A 17 6.48 -0.54 7.36
C THR A 17 5.68 -1.63 8.05
N LEU A 18 5.26 -1.34 9.28
CA LEU A 18 4.28 -2.11 10.02
C LEU A 18 3.19 -1.13 10.45
N THR A 19 1.98 -1.38 9.99
CA THR A 19 0.81 -0.54 10.26
C THR A 19 -0.18 -1.34 11.10
N GLY A 20 -0.49 -0.84 12.29
CA GLY A 20 -1.61 -1.34 13.09
C GLY A 20 -2.86 -0.58 12.74
N ASN A 21 -3.94 -1.30 12.41
CA ASN A 21 -5.25 -0.72 12.11
C ASN A 21 -6.13 -0.87 13.33
N PHE A 22 -6.24 0.18 14.15
CA PHE A 22 -7.08 0.19 15.34
C PHE A 22 -8.41 0.91 15.03
N GLY A 23 -9.39 0.16 14.52
CA GLY A 23 -10.78 0.58 14.29
C GLY A 23 -11.73 -0.58 14.59
N ASP A 24 -13.00 -0.30 14.90
CA ASP A 24 -13.97 -1.34 15.31
C ASP A 24 -13.99 -2.54 14.34
N ASP A 25 -13.66 -3.72 14.89
CA ASP A 25 -13.34 -4.98 14.21
C ASP A 25 -14.57 -5.78 13.71
N GLU A 26 -15.80 -5.30 13.94
CA GLU A 26 -17.02 -6.04 13.62
C GLU A 26 -18.01 -5.17 12.85
N THR A 27 -18.15 -5.41 11.54
CA THR A 27 -19.35 -4.98 10.81
C THR A 27 -20.34 -6.13 10.77
N ASP A 28 -21.23 -6.17 11.77
CA ASP A 28 -22.38 -7.07 11.78
C ASP A 28 -23.38 -6.64 10.68
N GLY A 29 -23.26 -7.26 9.51
CA GLY A 29 -24.19 -7.08 8.41
C GLY A 29 -25.33 -8.10 8.48
N THR A 30 -26.53 -7.69 8.89
CA THR A 30 -27.73 -8.54 8.73
C THR A 30 -28.23 -8.43 7.28
N VAL A 31 -27.99 -9.46 6.48
CA VAL A 31 -28.55 -9.55 5.12
C VAL A 31 -29.96 -10.14 5.20
N HIS A 32 -30.97 -9.34 4.83
CA HIS A 32 -32.34 -9.81 4.66
C HIS A 32 -32.58 -10.22 3.21
N TRP A 33 -32.86 -11.50 2.99
CA TRP A 33 -33.22 -12.03 1.67
C TRP A 33 -34.68 -11.71 1.36
N ALA A 34 -34.94 -10.84 0.39
CA ALA A 34 -36.31 -10.53 -0.04
C ALA A 34 -36.95 -11.79 -0.66
N GLY A 35 -37.93 -12.39 0.03
CA GLY A 35 -38.72 -13.53 -0.46
C GLY A 35 -38.67 -14.81 0.38
N VAL A 36 -37.90 -14.85 1.48
CA VAL A 36 -37.88 -15.97 2.43
C VAL A 36 -38.07 -15.43 3.85
N GLU A 37 -39.26 -15.61 4.44
CA GLU A 37 -39.50 -15.25 5.84
C GLU A 37 -38.57 -16.07 6.77
N ASN A 38 -37.91 -15.39 7.72
CA ASN A 38 -37.06 -15.96 8.79
C ASN A 38 -35.67 -16.53 8.41
N LEU A 39 -35.11 -16.21 7.25
CA LEU A 39 -33.70 -16.52 6.98
C LEU A 39 -32.80 -15.32 7.28
N SER A 40 -32.41 -15.13 8.55
CA SER A 40 -31.33 -14.21 8.93
C SER A 40 -30.00 -14.96 8.88
N THR A 41 -29.18 -14.69 7.86
CA THR A 41 -27.81 -15.22 7.82
C THR A 41 -26.89 -14.20 8.47
N ASN A 42 -26.29 -14.58 9.59
CA ASN A 42 -25.27 -13.78 10.26
C ASN A 42 -23.98 -13.91 9.43
N VAL A 43 -23.65 -12.89 8.64
CA VAL A 43 -22.43 -12.86 7.83
C VAL A 43 -21.37 -12.12 8.64
N SER A 44 -20.61 -12.88 9.43
CA SER A 44 -19.39 -12.36 10.07
C SER A 44 -18.33 -12.26 8.97
N SER A 45 -18.11 -11.05 8.46
CA SER A 45 -17.02 -10.76 7.55
C SER A 45 -15.97 -10.02 8.35
N GLU A 46 -14.82 -10.65 8.56
CA GLU A 46 -13.64 -10.03 9.16
C GLU A 46 -13.04 -9.11 8.07
N VAL A 47 -13.44 -7.83 8.06
CA VAL A 47 -13.19 -6.91 6.93
C VAL A 47 -11.83 -6.20 7.03
N VAL A 48 -11.20 -6.14 8.21
CA VAL A 48 -9.94 -5.39 8.39
C VAL A 48 -8.98 -6.17 9.29
N ASP A 49 -7.86 -6.61 8.73
CA ASP A 49 -6.79 -7.17 9.54
C ASP A 49 -6.15 -6.10 10.44
N ASN A 50 -6.04 -6.45 11.72
CA ASN A 50 -5.50 -5.61 12.79
C ASN A 50 -4.04 -5.15 12.52
N PHE A 51 -3.31 -5.86 11.64
CA PHE A 51 -1.95 -5.51 11.25
C PHE A 51 -1.67 -5.75 9.75
N THR A 52 -1.08 -4.75 9.12
CA THR A 52 -0.51 -4.83 7.76
C THR A 52 0.99 -4.60 7.82
N TYR A 53 1.76 -5.40 7.08
CA TYR A 53 3.19 -5.21 6.90
C TYR A 53 3.47 -4.84 5.45
N GLY A 54 4.51 -4.06 5.22
CA GLY A 54 4.88 -3.64 3.88
C GLY A 54 6.37 -3.40 3.72
N ALA A 55 6.82 -3.55 2.49
CA ALA A 55 8.17 -3.23 2.06
C ALA A 55 8.10 -2.43 0.77
N THR A 56 8.79 -1.30 0.73
CA THR A 56 8.93 -0.47 -0.47
C THR A 56 10.40 -0.38 -0.84
N LEU A 57 10.71 -0.71 -2.09
CA LEU A 57 12.02 -0.56 -2.69
C LEU A 57 11.93 0.50 -3.78
N GLY A 58 12.80 1.51 -3.71
CA GLY A 58 12.77 2.63 -4.62
C GLY A 58 14.15 3.05 -5.10
N VAL A 59 14.17 3.72 -6.25
CA VAL A 59 15.31 4.47 -6.75
C VAL A 59 14.84 5.81 -7.28
N ALA A 60 15.44 6.87 -6.78
CA ALA A 60 15.24 8.23 -7.28
C ALA A 60 16.52 8.71 -7.96
N ALA A 61 16.39 9.37 -9.10
CA ALA A 61 17.50 10.00 -9.81
C ALA A 61 17.17 11.47 -10.07
N LYS A 62 18.15 12.37 -9.89
CA LYS A 62 18.00 13.79 -10.21
C LYS A 62 19.19 14.31 -11.02
N THR A 63 18.90 15.20 -11.96
CA THR A 63 19.89 15.97 -12.74
C THR A 63 19.37 17.39 -12.94
N GLY A 64 20.08 18.39 -12.39
CA GLY A 64 19.65 19.79 -12.46
C GLY A 64 18.19 20.00 -12.07
N ASN A 65 17.37 20.41 -13.04
CA ASN A 65 15.94 20.70 -12.89
C ASN A 65 15.01 19.50 -13.12
N PHE A 66 15.55 18.32 -13.41
CA PHE A 66 14.79 17.13 -13.73
C PHE A 66 15.01 16.02 -12.69
N SER A 67 13.93 15.34 -12.31
CA SER A 67 13.97 14.18 -11.44
C SER A 67 13.07 13.04 -11.92
N LEU A 68 13.54 11.83 -11.67
CA LEU A 68 12.89 10.56 -11.96
C LEU A 68 12.82 9.73 -10.69
N GLY A 69 11.77 8.95 -10.54
CA GLY A 69 11.68 7.93 -9.51
C GLY A 69 11.00 6.69 -10.03
N LEU A 70 11.47 5.54 -9.57
CA LEU A 70 10.89 4.23 -9.83
C LEU A 70 10.83 3.51 -8.49
N GLY A 71 9.74 2.80 -8.23
CA GLY A 71 9.56 2.04 -7.00
C GLY A 71 8.70 0.82 -7.20
N VAL A 72 8.92 -0.18 -6.36
CA VAL A 72 8.02 -1.30 -6.17
C VAL A 72 7.66 -1.36 -4.69
N ASN A 73 6.40 -1.66 -4.42
CA ASN A 73 5.91 -1.81 -3.07
C ASN A 73 5.18 -3.15 -2.94
N TYR A 74 5.26 -3.71 -1.75
CA TYR A 74 4.53 -4.90 -1.37
C TYR A 74 3.86 -4.63 -0.03
N THR A 75 2.58 -4.97 0.07
CA THR A 75 1.79 -4.86 1.31
C THR A 75 1.05 -6.18 1.53
N GLY A 76 1.30 -6.78 2.70
CA GLY A 76 0.72 -8.04 3.11
C GLY A 76 -0.04 -7.92 4.44
N SER A 77 -1.10 -8.70 4.58
CA SER A 77 -1.83 -9.02 5.82
C SER A 77 -2.52 -10.38 5.64
N SER A 78 -3.30 -10.85 6.62
CA SER A 78 -4.03 -12.12 6.53
C SER A 78 -5.02 -12.15 5.35
N ASN A 79 -5.50 -10.99 4.91
CA ASN A 79 -6.56 -10.81 3.93
C ASN A 79 -6.15 -9.94 2.73
N VAL A 80 -5.02 -9.24 2.80
CA VAL A 80 -4.52 -8.37 1.72
C VAL A 80 -3.15 -8.83 1.26
N ASP A 81 -3.03 -9.10 -0.04
CA ASP A 81 -1.75 -9.37 -0.72
C ASP A 81 -1.68 -8.45 -1.93
N GLU A 82 -0.94 -7.34 -1.80
CA GLU A 82 -0.88 -6.29 -2.82
C GLU A 82 0.56 -6.00 -3.25
N PHE A 83 0.78 -6.02 -4.56
CA PHE A 83 2.03 -5.63 -5.19
C PHE A 83 1.80 -4.41 -6.09
N GLY A 84 2.56 -3.35 -5.85
CA GLY A 84 2.49 -2.10 -6.60
C GLY A 84 3.78 -1.76 -7.31
N VAL A 85 3.66 -1.09 -8.46
CA VAL A 85 4.76 -0.49 -9.19
C VAL A 85 4.47 0.99 -9.39
N ASN A 86 5.45 1.83 -9.06
CA ASN A 86 5.39 3.28 -9.17
C ASN A 86 6.48 3.78 -10.12
N ALA A 87 6.11 4.78 -10.93
CA ALA A 87 7.05 5.56 -11.72
C ALA A 87 6.64 7.03 -11.69
N ASN A 88 7.60 7.93 -11.54
CA ASN A 88 7.37 9.37 -11.58
C ASN A 88 8.48 10.11 -12.34
N ALA A 89 8.10 11.21 -12.99
CA ALA A 89 8.99 12.15 -13.62
C ALA A 89 8.55 13.57 -13.25
N ARG A 90 9.50 14.45 -12.91
CA ARG A 90 9.22 15.83 -12.51
C ARG A 90 10.28 16.77 -13.09
N PHE A 91 9.82 17.90 -13.61
CA PHE A 91 10.65 19.01 -14.03
C PHE A 91 10.30 20.25 -13.20
N VAL A 92 11.30 21.00 -12.74
CA VAL A 92 11.14 22.22 -11.95
C VAL A 92 11.64 23.40 -12.78
N PHE A 93 10.79 24.41 -12.96
CA PHE A 93 11.10 25.64 -13.68
C PHE A 93 11.69 26.71 -12.76
#